data_AF-A0A818LLS3-F1
#
_entry.id   AF-A0A818LLS3-F1
#
_cell.length_a   1.000
_cell.length_b   1.000
_cell.length_c   1.000
_cell.angle_alpha   90.00
_cell.angle_beta   90.00
_cell.angle_gamma   90.00
#
_symmetry.space_group_name_H-M   'P 1'
#
loop_
_entity.id
_entity.type
_entity.pdbx_description
1 polymer ?
#
loop_
_entity_poly.entity_id
_entity_poly.type
_entity_poly.pdbx_seq_one_letter_code
_entity_poly.pdbx_strand_id
1 'polypeptide(L)'
;MRKTSGVNIDLLSFVRPFSRNLWLLVLATCIHAGVTYTAHLTSDLTLLKSKNIISQINDIKSGKISFYRIGIRSGSESEHYCLREISDGNKNYYPLKSQQELYDSLLDGNIDASFMDTGMAEYITNNIYCNLTLIGQDFDKGVFGIVTPNEWLYAKVLIVNILLLRESGQLDILREK
;
A
#
# COMPACT_ATOMS: atom_id res chain seq x y z
N MET A 1 -4.23 76.00 11.74
CA MET A 1 -4.72 74.67 11.33
C MET A 1 -3.90 74.19 10.13
N ARG A 2 -3.03 73.18 10.34
CA ARG A 2 -2.17 72.62 9.28
C ARG A 2 -2.98 71.56 8.53
N LYS A 3 -3.37 71.83 7.28
CA LYS A 3 -4.01 70.84 6.42
C LYS A 3 -2.98 69.76 6.10
N THR A 4 -3.10 68.59 6.72
CA THR A 4 -2.37 67.38 6.32
C THR A 4 -2.92 66.95 4.98
N SER A 5 -2.23 67.34 3.90
CA SER A 5 -2.50 66.86 2.55
C SER A 5 -2.26 65.35 2.55
N GLY A 6 -3.35 64.56 2.51
CA GLY A 6 -3.28 63.13 2.32
C GLY A 6 -2.61 62.87 0.96
N VAL A 7 -1.40 62.33 0.99
CA VAL A 7 -0.69 61.88 -0.20
C VAL A 7 -1.50 60.74 -0.78
N ASN A 8 -2.23 60.99 -1.86
CA ASN A 8 -2.96 59.96 -2.60
C ASN A 8 -1.93 59.24 -3.48
N ILE A 9 -1.33 58.17 -2.94
CA ILE A 9 -0.36 57.35 -3.66
C ILE A 9 -1.16 56.42 -4.56
N ASP A 10 -1.27 56.79 -5.84
CA ASP A 10 -1.89 55.96 -6.86
C ASP A 10 -0.93 54.81 -7.21
N LEU A 11 -1.01 53.73 -6.43
CA LEU A 11 -0.17 52.53 -6.54
C LEU A 11 -0.26 51.86 -7.93
N LEU A 12 -1.30 52.17 -8.70
CA LEU A 12 -1.53 51.65 -10.05
C LEU A 12 -1.02 52.59 -11.15
N SER A 13 -0.41 53.73 -10.82
CA SER A 13 0.19 54.65 -11.79
C SER A 13 1.26 53.97 -12.68
N PHE A 14 1.97 52.98 -12.13
CA PHE A 14 2.96 52.15 -12.84
C PHE A 14 2.37 51.27 -13.95
N VAL A 15 1.06 50.99 -13.93
CA VAL A 15 0.34 50.11 -14.87
C VAL A 15 -0.11 50.87 -16.14
N ARG A 16 -0.25 52.20 -16.05
CA ARG A 16 -0.76 53.08 -17.12
C ARG A 16 0.08 53.21 -18.40
N PRO A 17 1.43 53.05 -18.42
CA PRO A 17 2.22 53.28 -19.64
C PRO A 17 2.20 52.09 -20.63
N PHE A 18 1.57 50.97 -20.28
CA PHE A 18 1.62 49.74 -21.08
C PHE A 18 0.40 49.58 -22.00
N SER A 19 0.62 49.18 -23.25
CA SER A 19 -0.44 49.05 -24.26
C SER A 19 -1.43 47.91 -23.92
N ARG A 20 -2.68 48.03 -24.38
CA ARG A 20 -3.74 47.02 -24.18
C ARG A 20 -3.30 45.61 -24.61
N ASN A 21 -2.50 45.51 -25.67
CA ASN A 21 -2.01 44.24 -26.19
C ASN A 21 -0.99 43.58 -25.24
N LEU A 22 -0.19 44.37 -24.51
CA LEU A 22 0.74 43.83 -23.52
C LEU A 22 -0.01 43.22 -22.33
N TRP A 23 -1.07 43.87 -21.86
CA TRP A 23 -1.93 43.33 -20.79
C TRP A 23 -2.61 42.02 -21.18
N LEU A 24 -3.08 41.90 -22.43
CA LEU A 24 -3.64 40.65 -22.94
C LEU A 24 -2.59 39.53 -23.01
N LEU A 25 -1.34 39.84 -23.40
CA LEU A 25 -0.24 38.87 -23.38
C LEU A 25 0.10 38.42 -21.95
N VAL A 26 0.18 39.35 -21.00
CA VAL A 26 0.45 39.01 -19.58
C VAL A 26 -0.67 38.16 -18.99
N LEU A 27 -1.93 38.48 -19.25
CA LEU A 27 -3.05 37.64 -18.80
C LEU A 27 -2.99 36.25 -19.42
N ALA A 28 -2.71 36.17 -20.73
CA ALA A 28 -2.58 34.89 -21.42
C ALA A 28 -1.44 34.04 -20.85
N THR A 29 -0.26 34.63 -20.57
CA THR A 29 0.88 33.91 -19.98
C THR A 29 0.60 33.47 -18.54
N CYS A 30 -0.05 34.31 -17.73
CA CYS A 30 -0.46 33.94 -16.38
C CYS A 30 -1.47 32.78 -16.38
N ILE A 31 -2.45 32.80 -17.28
CA ILE A 31 -3.41 31.70 -17.45
C ILE A 31 -2.67 30.42 -17.88
N HIS A 32 -1.77 30.51 -18.86
CA HIS A 32 -1.00 29.36 -19.35
C HIS A 32 -0.13 28.75 -18.25
N ALA A 33 0.50 29.58 -17.41
CA ALA A 33 1.31 29.13 -16.28
C ALA A 33 0.43 28.40 -15.24
N GLY A 34 -0.76 28.93 -14.93
CA GLY A 34 -1.71 28.28 -14.02
C GLY A 34 -2.17 26.92 -14.54
N VAL A 35 -2.56 26.84 -15.82
CA VAL A 35 -2.94 25.57 -16.46
C VAL A 35 -1.80 24.58 -16.45
N THR A 36 -0.58 25.00 -16.77
CA THR A 36 0.61 24.13 -16.76
C THR A 36 0.92 23.61 -15.36
N TYR A 37 0.80 24.45 -14.33
CA TYR A 37 1.02 24.05 -12.95
C TYR A 37 0.00 23.01 -12.48
N THR A 38 -1.28 23.23 -12.77
CA THR A 38 -2.34 22.25 -12.46
C THR A 38 -2.15 20.95 -13.26
N ALA A 39 -1.73 21.03 -14.52
CA ALA A 39 -1.45 19.86 -15.34
C ALA A 39 -0.27 19.04 -14.79
N HIS A 40 0.80 19.70 -14.35
CA HIS A 40 1.96 19.02 -13.75
C HIS A 40 1.58 18.30 -12.46
N LEU A 41 0.88 18.98 -11.56
CA LEU A 41 0.37 18.37 -10.31
C LEU A 41 -0.56 17.18 -10.60
N THR A 42 -1.43 17.31 -11.60
CA THR A 42 -2.36 16.24 -12.00
C THR A 42 -1.58 15.04 -12.56
N SER A 43 -0.56 15.28 -13.37
CA SER A 43 0.31 14.24 -13.92
C SER A 43 1.02 13.47 -12.79
N ASP A 44 1.62 14.19 -11.83
CA ASP A 44 2.31 13.57 -10.69
C ASP A 44 1.36 12.74 -9.83
N LEU A 45 0.17 13.27 -9.53
CA LEU A 45 -0.84 12.54 -8.77
C LEU A 45 -1.35 11.30 -9.52
N THR A 46 -1.52 11.40 -10.84
CA THR A 46 -1.95 10.27 -11.69
C THR A 46 -0.88 9.19 -11.74
N LEU A 47 0.40 9.56 -11.79
CA LEU A 47 1.53 8.63 -11.69
C LEU A 47 1.53 7.90 -10.34
N LEU A 48 1.32 8.61 -9.23
CA LEU A 48 1.22 8.00 -7.90
C LEU A 48 0.04 7.02 -7.80
N LYS A 49 -1.11 7.35 -8.39
CA LYS A 49 -2.28 6.47 -8.41
C LYS A 49 -2.06 5.21 -9.27
N SER A 50 -1.32 5.34 -10.37
CA SER A 50 -1.01 4.24 -11.29
C SER A 50 -0.02 3.22 -10.70
N LYS A 51 0.85 3.64 -9.77
CA LYS A 51 1.81 2.74 -9.10
C LYS A 51 1.15 1.58 -8.34
N ASN A 52 -0.13 1.67 -8.00
CA ASN A 52 -0.91 0.54 -7.48
C ASN A 52 -1.29 -0.43 -8.62
N ILE A 53 -0.28 -1.11 -9.18
CA ILE A 53 -0.42 -2.05 -10.30
C ILE A 53 -1.27 -3.27 -9.90
N ILE A 54 -1.26 -3.61 -8.61
CA ILE A 54 -1.96 -4.76 -8.03
C ILE A 54 -3.02 -4.23 -7.07
N SER A 55 -4.25 -4.73 -7.20
CA SER A 55 -5.36 -4.41 -6.29
C SER A 55 -5.98 -5.65 -5.65
N GLN A 56 -5.97 -6.78 -6.34
CA GLN A 56 -6.58 -8.03 -5.88
C GLN A 56 -5.83 -9.25 -6.42
N ILE A 57 -6.06 -10.42 -5.82
CA ILE A 57 -5.48 -11.70 -6.27
C ILE A 57 -5.77 -12.01 -7.75
N ASN A 58 -6.92 -11.55 -8.29
CA ASN A 58 -7.27 -11.75 -9.69
C ASN A 58 -6.32 -11.02 -10.65
N ASP A 59 -5.73 -9.89 -10.23
CA ASP A 59 -4.71 -9.20 -11.02
C ASP A 59 -3.48 -10.08 -11.20
N ILE A 60 -3.09 -10.81 -10.14
CA ILE A 60 -1.97 -11.75 -10.16
C ILE A 60 -2.31 -12.95 -11.04
N LYS A 61 -3.50 -13.54 -10.88
CA LYS A 61 -3.96 -14.67 -11.74
C LYS A 61 -4.05 -14.28 -13.22
N SER A 62 -4.40 -13.03 -13.52
CA SER A 62 -4.46 -12.52 -14.91
C SER A 62 -3.09 -12.21 -15.53
N GLY A 63 -2.00 -12.28 -14.75
CA GLY A 63 -0.65 -12.01 -15.22
C GLY A 63 -0.32 -10.53 -15.40
N LYS A 64 -0.99 -9.61 -14.68
CA LYS A 64 -0.62 -8.18 -14.66
C LYS A 64 0.81 -7.94 -14.18
N ILE A 65 1.32 -8.85 -13.35
CA ILE A 65 2.72 -8.88 -12.91
C ILE A 65 3.35 -10.18 -13.39
N SER A 66 4.64 -10.11 -13.68
CA SER A 66 5.39 -11.30 -14.01
C SER A 66 5.60 -12.17 -12.78
N PHE A 67 5.45 -13.49 -12.95
CA PHE A 67 5.64 -14.45 -11.86
C PHE A 67 7.01 -14.33 -11.19
N TYR A 68 8.08 -14.01 -11.93
CA TYR A 68 9.42 -13.82 -11.34
C TYR A 68 9.52 -12.61 -10.39
N ARG A 69 8.51 -11.74 -10.34
CA ARG A 69 8.43 -10.62 -9.39
C ARG A 69 7.51 -10.91 -8.21
N ILE A 70 7.03 -12.15 -8.08
CA ILE A 70 6.24 -12.63 -6.95
C ILE A 70 7.16 -13.42 -6.05
N GLY A 71 7.44 -12.91 -4.85
CA GLY A 71 8.23 -13.60 -3.85
C GLY A 71 7.41 -14.64 -3.11
N ILE A 72 7.86 -15.89 -3.08
CA ILE A 72 7.20 -16.95 -2.32
C ILE A 72 8.24 -17.78 -1.58
N ARG A 73 8.00 -18.00 -0.28
CA ARG A 73 8.86 -18.87 0.53
C ARG A 73 8.67 -20.33 0.11
N SER A 74 9.76 -20.99 -0.28
CA SER A 74 9.72 -22.41 -0.65
C SER A 74 9.34 -23.29 0.55
N GLY A 75 8.50 -24.29 0.33
CA GLY A 75 7.97 -25.19 1.37
C GLY A 75 6.99 -24.50 2.33
N SER A 76 6.23 -23.51 1.86
CA SER A 76 5.20 -22.81 2.64
C SER A 76 3.80 -23.09 2.10
N GLU A 77 2.78 -22.83 2.92
CA GLU A 77 1.38 -22.87 2.47
C GLU A 77 1.13 -21.88 1.32
N SER A 78 1.80 -20.72 1.32
CA SER A 78 1.76 -19.76 0.21
C SER A 78 2.28 -20.35 -1.11
N GLU A 79 3.30 -21.21 -1.06
CA GLU A 79 3.79 -21.96 -2.23
C GLU A 79 2.74 -22.96 -2.71
N HIS A 80 2.16 -23.73 -1.79
CA HIS A 80 1.10 -24.67 -2.11
C HIS A 80 -0.12 -23.99 -2.74
N TYR A 81 -0.55 -22.85 -2.21
CA TYR A 81 -1.62 -22.05 -2.79
C TYR A 81 -1.26 -21.57 -4.20
N CYS A 82 -0.08 -20.96 -4.38
CA CYS A 82 0.34 -20.44 -5.68
C CYS A 82 0.38 -21.54 -6.75
N LEU A 83 0.95 -22.69 -6.42
CA LEU A 83 1.03 -23.83 -7.33
C LEU A 83 -0.35 -24.37 -7.70
N ARG A 84 -1.30 -24.39 -6.77
CA ARG A 84 -2.64 -24.91 -7.00
C ARG A 84 -3.54 -23.93 -7.77
N GLU A 85 -3.46 -22.65 -7.46
CA GLU A 85 -4.50 -21.66 -7.82
C GLU A 85 -4.06 -20.60 -8.82
N ILE A 86 -2.75 -20.46 -9.07
CA ILE A 86 -2.19 -19.36 -9.87
C ILE A 86 -1.29 -19.86 -10.99
N SER A 87 -0.35 -20.76 -10.69
CA SER A 87 0.70 -21.17 -11.63
C SER A 87 0.52 -22.57 -12.22
N ASP A 88 -0.60 -23.24 -11.96
CA ASP A 88 -0.93 -24.59 -12.47
C ASP A 88 0.21 -25.60 -12.28
N GLY A 89 0.82 -25.58 -11.10
CA GLY A 89 1.94 -26.45 -10.71
C GLY A 89 3.33 -25.97 -11.13
N ASN A 90 3.44 -24.83 -11.82
CA ASN A 90 4.73 -24.29 -12.27
C ASN A 90 5.42 -23.47 -11.18
N LYS A 91 6.71 -23.74 -10.92
CA LYS A 91 7.56 -22.96 -9.99
C LYS A 91 8.26 -21.81 -10.71
N ASN A 92 7.47 -20.86 -11.21
CA ASN A 92 7.95 -19.69 -11.95
C ASN A 92 8.00 -18.40 -11.10
N TYR A 93 7.73 -18.50 -9.81
CA TYR A 93 7.86 -17.41 -8.84
C TYR A 93 9.31 -17.19 -8.39
N TYR A 94 9.56 -16.06 -7.72
CA TYR A 94 10.84 -15.78 -7.07
C TYR A 94 10.96 -16.57 -5.76
N PRO A 95 11.85 -17.57 -5.67
CA PRO A 95 11.93 -18.43 -4.48
C PRO A 95 12.67 -17.73 -3.34
N LEU A 96 12.04 -17.68 -2.18
CA LEU A 96 12.61 -17.10 -0.95
C LEU A 96 12.92 -18.22 0.05
N LYS A 97 14.01 -18.06 0.80
CA LYS A 97 14.45 -19.03 1.82
C LYS A 97 14.00 -18.64 3.22
N SER A 98 13.85 -17.34 3.48
CA SER A 98 13.49 -16.83 4.80
C SER A 98 12.47 -15.70 4.74
N GLN A 99 11.83 -15.44 5.88
CA GLN A 99 10.93 -14.30 6.03
C GLN A 99 11.68 -12.97 5.91
N GLN A 100 12.93 -12.89 6.39
CA GLN A 100 13.73 -11.67 6.31
C GLN A 100 14.04 -11.32 4.85
N GLU A 101 14.47 -12.32 4.08
CA GLU A 101 14.75 -12.18 2.65
C GLU A 101 13.51 -11.72 1.85
N LEU A 102 12.31 -12.12 2.28
CA LEU A 102 11.05 -11.65 1.70
C LEU A 102 10.92 -10.14 1.84
N TYR A 103 11.14 -9.61 3.05
CA TYR A 103 11.03 -8.18 3.31
C TYR A 103 12.12 -7.41 2.60
N ASP A 104 13.38 -7.84 2.72
CA ASP A 104 14.51 -7.19 2.06
C ASP A 104 14.29 -7.13 0.55
N SER A 105 13.79 -8.22 -0.07
CA SER A 105 13.50 -8.25 -1.51
C SER A 105 12.35 -7.33 -1.93
N LEU A 106 11.32 -7.15 -1.08
CA LEU A 106 10.25 -6.18 -1.33
C LEU A 106 10.77 -4.74 -1.21
N LEU A 107 11.61 -4.47 -0.22
CA LEU A 107 12.17 -3.14 0.04
C LEU A 107 13.17 -2.71 -1.03
N ASP A 108 13.98 -3.64 -1.51
CA ASP A 108 14.95 -3.42 -2.58
C ASP A 108 14.29 -3.36 -3.98
N GLY A 109 13.01 -3.75 -4.10
CA GLY A 109 12.27 -3.77 -5.36
C GLY A 109 12.60 -4.95 -6.29
N ASN A 110 13.29 -5.97 -5.76
CA ASN A 110 13.57 -7.22 -6.48
C ASN A 110 12.27 -7.98 -6.79
N ILE A 111 11.30 -7.90 -5.88
CA ILE A 111 9.93 -8.44 -6.05
C ILE A 111 8.91 -7.33 -5.84
N ASP A 112 7.75 -7.45 -6.48
CA ASP A 112 6.64 -6.49 -6.40
C ASP A 112 5.57 -6.92 -5.39
N ALA A 113 5.44 -8.24 -5.14
CA ALA A 113 4.40 -8.77 -4.27
C ALA A 113 4.81 -10.10 -3.63
N SER A 114 4.17 -10.42 -2.50
CA SER A 114 4.27 -11.71 -1.83
C SER A 114 2.96 -12.03 -1.12
N PHE A 115 2.72 -13.31 -0.82
CA PHE A 115 1.54 -13.79 -0.10
C PHE A 115 1.85 -13.98 1.38
N MET A 116 0.94 -13.50 2.25
CA MET A 116 1.08 -13.58 3.69
C MET A 116 -0.29 -13.69 4.36
N ASP A 117 -0.33 -14.35 5.52
CA ASP A 117 -1.51 -14.40 6.37
C ASP A 117 -1.90 -12.99 6.86
N THR A 118 -3.20 -12.69 6.82
CA THR A 118 -3.74 -11.35 7.11
C THR A 118 -3.29 -10.81 8.47
N GLY A 119 -3.38 -11.61 9.55
CA GLY A 119 -2.97 -11.15 10.88
C GLY A 119 -1.48 -10.82 11.00
N MET A 120 -0.61 -11.60 10.34
CA MET A 120 0.82 -11.31 10.31
C MET A 120 1.12 -10.10 9.42
N ALA A 121 0.45 -9.99 8.28
CA ALA A 121 0.63 -8.88 7.36
C ALA A 121 0.21 -7.54 7.99
N GLU A 122 -0.94 -7.51 8.67
CA GLU A 122 -1.42 -6.34 9.43
C GLU A 122 -0.42 -5.94 10.51
N TYR A 123 0.04 -6.89 11.33
CA TYR A 123 1.02 -6.59 12.37
C TYR A 123 2.33 -6.03 11.79
N ILE A 124 2.86 -6.69 10.77
CA ILE A 124 4.15 -6.34 10.17
C ILE A 124 4.09 -4.97 9.48
N THR A 125 3.06 -4.72 8.66
CA THR A 125 2.93 -3.47 7.91
C THR A 125 2.59 -2.27 8.81
N ASN A 126 1.86 -2.49 9.91
CA ASN A 126 1.51 -1.40 10.84
C ASN A 126 2.62 -1.09 11.86
N ASN A 127 3.45 -2.06 12.24
CA ASN A 127 4.40 -1.89 13.35
C ASN A 127 5.88 -1.96 12.96
N ILE A 128 6.24 -2.67 11.89
CA ILE A 128 7.65 -2.98 11.57
C ILE A 128 8.07 -2.34 10.23
N TYR A 129 7.31 -2.58 9.17
CA TYR A 129 7.62 -2.10 7.81
C TYR A 129 6.51 -1.20 7.27
N CYS A 130 6.40 0.03 7.79
CA CYS A 130 5.38 1.01 7.39
C CYS A 130 5.50 1.50 5.93
N ASN A 131 6.60 1.16 5.26
CA ASN A 131 6.84 1.40 3.85
C ASN A 131 6.26 0.31 2.94
N LEU A 132 5.90 -0.85 3.51
CA LEU A 132 5.16 -1.89 2.82
C LEU A 132 3.67 -1.65 3.02
N THR A 133 2.87 -2.09 2.04
CA THR A 133 1.42 -1.94 2.06
C THR A 133 0.76 -3.30 1.90
N LEU A 134 -0.20 -3.61 2.78
CA LEU A 134 -1.09 -4.74 2.61
C LEU A 134 -2.11 -4.40 1.52
N ILE A 135 -2.20 -5.25 0.49
CA ILE A 135 -3.07 -5.05 -0.67
C ILE A 135 -3.98 -6.27 -0.85
N GLY A 136 -5.24 -6.01 -1.22
CA GLY A 136 -6.22 -7.05 -1.55
C GLY A 136 -7.11 -7.42 -0.38
N GLN A 137 -7.98 -8.39 -0.63
CA GLN A 137 -8.86 -9.01 0.36
C GLN A 137 -8.43 -10.46 0.57
N ASP A 138 -8.86 -11.04 1.69
CA ASP A 138 -8.65 -12.45 2.00
C ASP A 138 -9.12 -13.34 0.82
N PHE A 139 -8.19 -14.13 0.28
CA PHE A 139 -8.41 -14.95 -0.92
C PHE A 139 -8.28 -16.45 -0.66
N ASP A 140 -7.64 -16.85 0.44
CA ASP A 140 -7.54 -18.23 0.90
C ASP A 140 -7.90 -18.29 2.38
N LYS A 141 -8.89 -19.10 2.73
CA LYS A 141 -9.40 -19.17 4.11
C LYS A 141 -8.68 -20.28 4.85
N GLY A 142 -7.61 -19.91 5.54
CA GLY A 142 -6.88 -20.78 6.47
C GLY A 142 -7.31 -20.61 7.93
N VAL A 143 -6.91 -21.56 8.77
CA VAL A 143 -7.02 -21.46 10.23
C VAL A 143 -5.70 -21.85 10.88
N PHE A 144 -5.33 -21.13 11.94
CA PHE A 144 -4.23 -21.54 12.81
C PHE A 144 -4.72 -22.55 13.85
N GLY A 145 -3.88 -23.53 14.16
CA GLY A 145 -4.19 -24.57 15.13
C GLY A 145 -2.95 -24.98 15.91
N ILE A 146 -3.19 -25.56 17.09
CA ILE A 146 -2.14 -26.19 17.90
C ILE A 146 -2.16 -27.68 17.59
N VAL A 147 -1.04 -28.19 17.07
CA VAL A 147 -0.89 -29.61 16.75
C VAL A 147 -0.56 -30.38 18.02
N THR A 148 -1.33 -31.44 18.31
CA THR A 148 -1.11 -32.33 19.45
C THR A 148 -0.89 -33.77 18.98
N PRO A 149 -0.17 -34.61 19.73
CA PRO A 149 -0.09 -36.04 19.45
C PRO A 149 -1.47 -36.69 19.36
N ASN A 150 -1.57 -37.77 18.57
CA ASN A 150 -2.79 -38.56 18.52
C ASN A 150 -3.11 -39.14 19.91
N GLU A 151 -4.38 -39.14 20.30
CA GLU A 151 -4.86 -39.64 21.59
C GLU A 151 -4.20 -39.00 22.83
N TRP A 152 -3.75 -37.74 22.71
CA TRP A 152 -3.15 -37.04 23.84
C TRP A 152 -4.15 -36.84 25.00
N LEU A 153 -3.79 -37.32 26.20
CA LEU A 153 -4.64 -37.31 27.39
C LEU A 153 -5.22 -35.93 27.75
N TYR A 154 -4.51 -34.85 27.39
CA TYR A 154 -4.92 -33.47 27.70
C TYR A 154 -5.61 -32.75 26.55
N ALA A 155 -5.83 -33.38 25.40
CA ALA A 155 -6.40 -32.72 24.21
C ALA A 155 -7.75 -32.06 24.53
N LYS A 156 -8.64 -32.77 25.24
CA LYS A 156 -9.94 -32.24 25.66
C LYS A 156 -9.80 -31.04 26.60
N VAL A 157 -8.87 -31.12 27.56
CA VAL A 157 -8.62 -30.04 28.51
C VAL A 157 -8.09 -28.80 27.79
N LEU A 158 -7.15 -28.96 26.86
CA LEU A 158 -6.61 -27.86 26.05
C LEU A 158 -7.73 -27.15 25.27
N ILE A 159 -8.56 -27.90 24.55
CA ILE A 159 -9.65 -27.35 23.73
C ILE A 159 -10.63 -26.55 24.60
N VAL A 160 -11.05 -27.10 25.75
CA VAL A 160 -11.97 -26.40 26.67
C VAL A 160 -11.36 -25.10 27.16
N ASN A 161 -10.06 -25.09 27.53
CA ASN A 161 -9.39 -23.87 27.98
C ASN A 161 -9.25 -22.83 26.87
N ILE A 162 -8.98 -23.24 25.62
CA ILE A 162 -8.95 -22.31 24.47
C ILE A 162 -10.32 -21.67 24.25
N LEU A 163 -11.40 -22.45 24.38
CA LEU A 163 -12.77 -21.92 24.28
C LEU A 163 -13.06 -20.91 25.39
N LEU A 164 -12.69 -21.22 26.64
CA LEU A 164 -12.84 -20.29 27.77
C LEU A 164 -12.04 -18.98 27.57
N LEU A 165 -10.83 -19.07 27.01
CA LEU A 165 -10.02 -17.89 26.67
C LEU A 165 -10.69 -17.01 25.60
N ARG A 166 -11.35 -17.64 24.63
CA ARG A 166 -12.12 -16.93 23.59
C ARG A 166 -13.37 -16.28 24.17
N GLU A 167 -14.17 -17.03 24.94
CA GLU A 167 -15.42 -16.56 25.55
C GLU A 167 -15.19 -15.45 26.57
N SER A 168 -14.08 -15.49 27.30
CA SER A 168 -13.69 -14.42 28.23
C SER A 168 -13.15 -13.16 27.56
N GLY A 169 -12.95 -13.17 26.24
CA GLY A 169 -12.38 -12.04 25.49
C GLY A 169 -10.88 -11.82 25.70
N GLN A 170 -10.18 -12.72 26.41
CA GLN A 170 -8.74 -12.57 26.67
C GLN A 170 -7.91 -12.59 25.38
N LEU A 171 -8.34 -13.37 24.37
CA LEU A 171 -7.67 -13.40 23.07
C LEU A 171 -7.75 -12.05 22.33
N ASP A 172 -8.87 -11.33 22.45
CA ASP A 172 -9.01 -10.00 21.86
C ASP A 172 -8.08 -8.99 22.52
N ILE A 173 -7.97 -9.05 23.86
CA ILE A 173 -7.03 -8.20 24.62
C ILE A 173 -5.58 -8.47 24.20
N LEU A 174 -5.22 -9.73 23.94
CA LEU A 174 -3.88 -10.09 23.48
C LEU A 174 -3.60 -9.62 22.05
N ARG A 175 -4.62 -9.54 21.19
CA ARG A 175 -4.50 -9.06 19.81
C ARG A 175 -4.25 -7.54 19.74
N GLU A 176 -4.81 -6.78 20.68
CA GLU A 176 -4.67 -5.32 20.72
C GLU A 176 -3.34 -4.84 21.36
N LYS A 177 -2.61 -5.73 22.02
CA LYS A 177 -1.31 -5.42 22.66
C LYS A 177 -0.15 -5.56 21.70
#